data_AF-A0A359IJV2-F1
#
_entry.id   AF-A0A359IJV2-F1
#
_cell.length_a   1.000
_cell.length_b   1.000
_cell.length_c   1.000
_cell.angle_alpha   90.00
_cell.angle_beta   90.00
_cell.angle_gamma   90.00
#
_symmetry.space_group_name_H-M   'P 1'
#
loop_
_entity.id
_entity.type
_entity.pdbx_description
1 polymer ?
#
loop_
_entity_poly.entity_id
_entity_poly.type
_entity_poly.pdbx_seq_one_letter_code
_entity_poly.pdbx_strand_id
1 'polypeptide(L)'
;HIVSCMVENEVKDRVIGIAYDGSGYGADKKMWGGEFLICDYASFKRVGHLNYVCIPGGESAIKEPWRMATSYLHKVFGNNLDENLPNLFKGKDVKNVKTIINSNINIIDTSSVGRLFDTAAAILGFMEEVTYEGEAAIFLEHICDENEKESYTYDVEYVDDVYIINTNNILKGLLSDLGDKISRSLISRRFHNTVINFSVHLCELISGKYDINKVALSGGVFQNQIILREIYKKLMLKGFEVYTHKLIPCNDSGICLGQIVIANERCKE
;
A
#
# COMPACT_ATOMS: atom_id res chain seq x y z
N HIS A 1 14.21 -3.15 -2.85
CA HIS A 1 13.52 -3.62 -1.65
C HIS A 1 13.66 -5.13 -1.42
N ILE A 2 12.91 -5.99 -2.14
CA ILE A 2 12.85 -7.42 -1.79
C ILE A 2 14.21 -8.11 -1.78
N VAL A 3 15.02 -7.93 -2.84
CA VAL A 3 16.36 -8.54 -2.90
C VAL A 3 17.25 -8.08 -1.75
N SER A 4 17.19 -6.81 -1.33
CA SER A 4 17.94 -6.34 -0.16
C SER A 4 17.57 -7.13 1.10
N CYS A 5 16.28 -7.40 1.31
CA CYS A 5 15.79 -8.20 2.45
C CYS A 5 16.29 -9.65 2.36
N MET A 6 16.20 -10.26 1.18
CA MET A 6 16.65 -11.62 0.95
C MET A 6 18.16 -11.78 1.19
N VAL A 7 18.97 -10.82 0.72
CA VAL A 7 20.42 -10.81 0.92
C VAL A 7 20.77 -10.73 2.40
N GLU A 8 20.11 -9.85 3.15
CA GLU A 8 20.34 -9.72 4.59
C GLU A 8 20.01 -11.01 5.37
N ASN A 9 19.01 -11.76 4.90
CA ASN A 9 18.57 -13.01 5.51
C ASN A 9 19.23 -14.26 4.88
N GLU A 10 20.21 -14.07 3.98
CA GLU A 10 20.91 -15.15 3.27
C GLU A 10 20.00 -16.12 2.48
N VAL A 11 18.85 -15.63 2.00
CA VAL A 11 17.84 -16.42 1.28
C VAL A 11 18.07 -16.35 -0.22
N LYS A 12 18.44 -17.48 -0.83
CA LYS A 12 18.64 -17.59 -2.29
C LYS A 12 17.46 -18.19 -3.05
N ASP A 13 16.55 -18.86 -2.35
CA ASP A 13 15.37 -19.45 -2.97
C ASP A 13 14.38 -18.39 -3.46
N ARG A 14 13.49 -18.77 -4.37
CA ARG A 14 12.38 -17.91 -4.78
C ARG A 14 11.46 -17.62 -3.59
N VAL A 15 11.04 -16.37 -3.48
CA VAL A 15 10.15 -15.90 -2.41
C VAL A 15 8.93 -15.20 -2.98
N ILE A 16 7.87 -15.13 -2.18
CA ILE A 16 6.80 -14.14 -2.33
C ILE A 16 7.31 -12.84 -1.70
N GLY A 17 7.59 -11.83 -2.51
CA GLY A 17 7.96 -10.50 -2.06
C GLY A 17 6.75 -9.60 -1.87
N ILE A 18 6.52 -9.09 -0.67
CA ILE A 18 5.55 -8.00 -0.41
C ILE A 18 6.33 -6.68 -0.38
N ALA A 19 6.15 -5.86 -1.41
CA ALA A 19 6.83 -4.58 -1.59
C ALA A 19 5.85 -3.42 -1.38
N TYR A 20 5.77 -2.92 -0.14
CA TYR A 20 4.85 -1.84 0.23
C TYR A 20 5.60 -0.53 0.46
N ASP A 21 5.31 0.46 -0.36
CA ASP A 21 6.04 1.71 -0.41
C ASP A 21 5.18 2.89 -0.87
N GLY A 22 5.71 4.11 -0.75
CA GLY A 22 5.06 5.32 -1.24
C GLY A 22 5.16 5.49 -2.76
N SER A 23 6.31 5.21 -3.35
CA SER A 23 6.54 5.46 -4.78
C SER A 23 7.73 4.67 -5.31
N GLY A 24 7.46 3.71 -6.20
CA GLY A 24 8.47 3.03 -6.99
C GLY A 24 8.14 3.08 -8.48
N TYR A 25 9.13 3.28 -9.34
CA TYR A 25 8.90 3.27 -10.78
C TYR A 25 8.70 1.83 -11.29
N GLY A 26 7.48 1.52 -11.73
CA GLY A 26 7.08 0.19 -12.18
C GLY A 26 7.51 -0.13 -13.61
N ALA A 27 7.56 -1.43 -13.93
CA ALA A 27 7.94 -1.91 -15.26
C ALA A 27 6.94 -1.51 -16.37
N ASP A 28 5.70 -1.22 -15.99
CA ASP A 28 4.62 -0.71 -16.85
C ASP A 28 4.55 0.81 -16.91
N LYS A 29 5.60 1.51 -16.43
CA LYS A 29 5.70 2.98 -16.36
C LYS A 29 4.66 3.63 -15.44
N LYS A 30 4.07 2.86 -14.53
CA LYS A 30 3.18 3.36 -13.46
C LYS A 30 3.93 3.45 -12.14
N MET A 31 3.32 4.12 -11.16
CA MET A 31 3.90 4.27 -9.82
C MET A 31 3.48 3.10 -8.92
N TRP A 32 4.38 2.18 -8.65
CA TRP A 32 4.15 1.02 -7.78
C TRP A 32 4.37 1.36 -6.31
N GLY A 33 3.90 0.47 -5.43
CA GLY A 33 4.09 0.59 -3.98
C GLY A 33 3.14 -0.28 -3.16
N GLY A 34 2.45 -1.22 -3.78
CA GLY A 34 1.53 -2.15 -3.13
C GLY A 34 1.61 -3.52 -3.77
N GLU A 35 2.83 -3.99 -4.03
CA GLU A 35 3.08 -5.08 -4.96
C GLU A 35 3.31 -6.41 -4.25
N PHE A 36 2.82 -7.48 -4.88
CA PHE A 36 3.15 -8.86 -4.56
C PHE A 36 3.91 -9.44 -5.74
N LEU A 37 5.12 -9.89 -5.47
CA LEU A 37 6.06 -10.38 -6.46
C LEU A 37 6.42 -11.83 -6.16
N ILE A 38 6.71 -12.61 -7.19
CA ILE A 38 7.53 -13.80 -7.06
C ILE A 38 8.90 -13.44 -7.60
N CYS A 39 9.92 -13.51 -6.77
CA CYS A 39 11.26 -13.07 -7.17
C CYS A 39 12.38 -13.93 -6.61
N ASP A 40 13.48 -13.93 -7.34
CA ASP A 40 14.80 -14.35 -6.92
C ASP A 40 15.75 -13.15 -7.00
N TYR A 41 17.06 -13.39 -7.00
CA TYR A 41 18.05 -12.32 -7.10
C TYR A 41 18.17 -11.69 -8.49
N ALA A 42 17.70 -12.32 -9.57
CA ALA A 42 17.88 -11.82 -10.93
C ALA A 42 16.58 -11.29 -11.56
N SER A 43 15.46 -11.90 -11.21
CA SER A 43 14.18 -11.73 -11.88
C SER A 43 13.01 -11.59 -10.90
N PHE A 44 11.93 -10.99 -11.39
CA PHE A 44 10.67 -10.96 -10.66
C PHE A 44 9.50 -11.12 -11.63
N LYS A 45 8.42 -11.73 -11.13
CA LYS A 45 7.09 -11.72 -11.73
C LYS A 45 6.15 -10.98 -10.80
N ARG A 46 5.48 -9.95 -11.31
CA ARG A 46 4.39 -9.30 -10.57
C ARG A 46 3.16 -10.21 -10.60
N VAL A 47 2.66 -10.59 -9.43
CA VAL A 47 1.54 -11.53 -9.28
C VAL A 47 0.37 -10.97 -8.49
N GLY A 48 0.53 -9.81 -7.86
CA GLY A 48 -0.60 -9.09 -7.30
C GLY A 48 -0.29 -7.63 -7.00
N HIS A 49 -1.32 -6.80 -6.93
CA HIS A 49 -1.21 -5.38 -6.57
C HIS A 49 -2.54 -4.76 -6.14
N LEU A 50 -2.51 -3.53 -5.63
CA LEU A 50 -3.72 -2.73 -5.41
C LEU A 50 -4.28 -2.20 -6.74
N ASN A 51 -5.61 -2.10 -6.83
CA ASN A 51 -6.27 -1.49 -7.98
C ASN A 51 -5.76 -0.06 -8.24
N TYR A 52 -5.41 0.25 -9.49
CA TYR A 52 -4.78 1.53 -9.84
C TYR A 52 -5.64 2.77 -9.55
N VAL A 53 -5.05 3.80 -8.96
CA VAL A 53 -5.69 5.11 -8.75
C VAL A 53 -4.80 6.22 -9.30
N CYS A 54 -5.41 7.25 -9.86
CA CYS A 54 -4.70 8.40 -10.40
C CYS A 54 -3.99 9.19 -9.27
N ILE A 55 -2.75 9.63 -9.51
CA ILE A 55 -2.08 10.68 -8.72
C ILE A 55 -2.41 12.05 -9.36
N PRO A 56 -3.33 12.86 -8.79
CA PRO A 56 -3.74 14.11 -9.41
C PRO A 56 -2.73 15.24 -9.19
N GLY A 57 -2.13 15.75 -10.26
CA GLY A 57 -1.21 16.89 -10.17
C GLY A 57 0.18 16.54 -9.65
N GLY A 58 0.61 15.28 -9.83
CA GLY A 58 1.99 14.85 -9.57
C GLY A 58 2.42 15.00 -8.12
N GLU A 59 3.58 15.62 -7.87
CA GLU A 59 4.17 15.77 -6.54
C GLU A 59 3.25 16.48 -5.53
N SER A 60 2.40 17.39 -5.98
CA SER A 60 1.46 18.08 -5.08
C SER A 60 0.49 17.10 -4.41
N ALA A 61 0.11 16.00 -5.06
CA ALA A 61 -0.72 14.99 -4.42
C ALA A 61 0.01 14.14 -3.37
N ILE A 62 1.34 14.03 -3.48
CA ILE A 62 2.16 13.37 -2.47
C ILE A 62 2.29 14.29 -1.24
N LYS A 63 2.46 15.60 -1.47
CA LYS A 63 2.59 16.61 -0.41
C LYS A 63 1.27 16.89 0.30
N GLU A 64 0.15 16.80 -0.39
CA GLU A 64 -1.17 17.11 0.16
C GLU A 64 -2.09 15.86 0.13
N PRO A 65 -2.08 15.02 1.17
CA PRO A 65 -2.84 13.75 1.23
C PRO A 65 -4.33 13.85 0.85
N TRP A 66 -4.97 15.00 1.12
CA TRP A 66 -6.37 15.25 0.73
C TRP A 66 -6.59 15.17 -0.80
N ARG A 67 -5.58 15.43 -1.62
CA ARG A 67 -5.67 15.27 -3.08
C ARG A 67 -5.72 13.81 -3.49
N MET A 68 -4.88 12.95 -2.87
CA MET A 68 -4.97 11.51 -3.08
C MET A 68 -6.31 10.96 -2.60
N ALA A 69 -6.78 11.38 -1.43
CA ALA A 69 -8.10 10.99 -0.95
C ALA A 69 -9.20 11.38 -1.93
N THR A 70 -9.14 12.59 -2.50
CA THR A 70 -10.10 13.02 -3.53
C THR A 70 -10.07 12.10 -4.75
N SER A 71 -8.89 11.66 -5.20
CA SER A 71 -8.76 10.72 -6.33
C SER A 71 -9.37 9.35 -6.05
N TYR A 72 -9.05 8.78 -4.89
CA TYR A 72 -9.62 7.52 -4.43
C TYR A 72 -11.14 7.59 -4.30
N LEU A 73 -11.65 8.65 -3.65
CA LEU A 73 -13.10 8.85 -3.50
C LEU A 73 -13.79 9.11 -4.84
N HIS A 74 -13.15 9.83 -5.77
CA HIS A 74 -13.67 10.01 -7.13
C HIS A 74 -13.78 8.66 -7.87
N LYS A 75 -12.81 7.76 -7.69
CA LYS A 75 -12.90 6.41 -8.25
C LYS A 75 -14.07 5.60 -7.66
N VAL A 76 -14.38 5.79 -6.38
CA VAL A 76 -15.47 5.08 -5.69
C VAL A 76 -16.85 5.62 -6.07
N PHE A 77 -17.03 6.94 -6.11
CA PHE A 77 -18.34 7.59 -6.22
C PHE A 77 -18.58 8.28 -7.56
N GLY A 78 -17.54 8.45 -8.39
CA GLY A 78 -17.61 9.18 -9.65
C GLY A 78 -18.18 10.59 -9.46
N ASN A 79 -19.23 10.90 -10.23
CA ASN A 79 -19.91 12.19 -10.19
C ASN A 79 -20.60 12.48 -8.84
N ASN A 80 -20.94 11.44 -8.06
CA ASN A 80 -21.60 11.58 -6.77
C ASN A 80 -20.62 11.86 -5.62
N LEU A 81 -19.33 12.12 -5.93
CA LEU A 81 -18.32 12.43 -4.93
C LEU A 81 -18.74 13.57 -3.98
N ASP A 82 -19.35 14.63 -4.52
CA ASP A 82 -19.65 15.84 -3.73
C ASP A 82 -20.65 15.57 -2.58
N GLU A 83 -21.50 14.56 -2.73
CA GLU A 83 -22.47 14.12 -1.70
C GLU A 83 -21.82 13.22 -0.63
N ASN A 84 -20.67 12.64 -0.93
CA ASN A 84 -19.98 11.64 -0.10
C ASN A 84 -18.66 12.17 0.51
N LEU A 85 -18.30 13.43 0.22
CA LEU A 85 -17.09 14.04 0.78
C LEU A 85 -17.25 14.33 2.27
N PRO A 86 -16.29 13.91 3.12
CA PRO A 86 -16.29 14.30 4.52
C PRO A 86 -16.28 15.83 4.69
N ASN A 87 -17.00 16.34 5.68
CA ASN A 87 -17.12 17.78 5.95
C ASN A 87 -15.77 18.51 6.09
N LEU A 88 -14.73 17.80 6.54
CA LEU A 88 -13.38 18.35 6.68
C LEU A 88 -12.71 18.73 5.35
N PHE A 89 -13.20 18.22 4.21
CA PHE A 89 -12.75 18.63 2.87
C PHE A 89 -13.34 19.98 2.44
N LYS A 90 -14.27 20.56 3.20
CA LYS A 90 -14.81 21.89 2.93
C LYS A 90 -13.68 22.93 2.94
N GLY A 91 -13.61 23.72 1.87
CA GLY A 91 -12.56 24.74 1.67
C GLY A 91 -11.32 24.24 0.94
N LYS A 92 -11.18 22.92 0.70
CA LYS A 92 -10.18 22.39 -0.23
C LYS A 92 -10.67 22.50 -1.67
N ASP A 93 -9.74 22.64 -2.61
CA ASP A 93 -10.04 22.76 -4.04
C ASP A 93 -10.27 21.39 -4.70
N VAL A 94 -11.30 20.68 -4.20
CA VAL A 94 -11.71 19.36 -4.70
C VAL A 94 -12.18 19.44 -6.15
N LYS A 95 -12.81 20.55 -6.55
CA LYS A 95 -13.30 20.76 -7.93
C LYS A 95 -12.15 20.73 -8.93
N ASN A 96 -11.05 21.43 -8.66
CA ASN A 96 -9.89 21.40 -9.53
C ASN A 96 -9.26 20.01 -9.61
N VAL A 97 -9.17 19.28 -8.49
CA VAL A 97 -8.69 17.89 -8.51
C VAL A 97 -9.57 17.00 -9.37
N LYS A 98 -10.90 17.10 -9.28
CA LYS A 98 -11.84 16.40 -10.18
C LYS A 98 -11.60 16.76 -11.65
N THR A 99 -11.41 18.04 -11.96
CA THR A 99 -11.11 18.50 -13.32
C THR A 99 -9.83 17.88 -13.86
N ILE A 100 -8.76 17.85 -13.05
CA ILE A 100 -7.50 17.20 -13.42
C ILE A 100 -7.76 15.72 -13.73
N ILE A 101 -8.41 14.99 -12.81
CA ILE A 101 -8.72 13.57 -12.97
C ILE A 101 -9.50 13.31 -14.27
N ASN A 102 -10.56 14.10 -14.52
CA ASN A 102 -11.41 13.93 -15.70
C ASN A 102 -10.73 14.34 -17.01
N SER A 103 -9.75 15.23 -16.96
CA SER A 103 -9.00 15.67 -18.15
C SER A 103 -8.04 14.61 -18.67
N ASN A 104 -7.60 13.66 -17.82
CA ASN A 104 -6.56 12.68 -18.14
C ASN A 104 -5.22 13.28 -18.62
N ILE A 105 -4.95 14.56 -18.31
CA ILE A 105 -3.71 15.25 -18.70
C ILE A 105 -2.67 15.14 -17.56
N ASN A 106 -1.46 14.68 -17.89
CA ASN A 106 -0.33 14.57 -16.96
C ASN A 106 -0.63 13.77 -15.68
N ILE A 107 -1.40 12.69 -15.82
CA ILE A 107 -1.73 11.78 -14.74
C ILE A 107 -0.82 10.56 -14.77
N ILE A 108 -0.38 10.12 -13.59
CA ILE A 108 0.30 8.84 -13.39
C ILE A 108 -0.59 7.98 -12.49
N ASP A 109 -0.84 6.75 -12.91
CA ASP A 109 -1.54 5.77 -12.07
C ASP A 109 -0.60 5.23 -10.98
N THR A 110 -1.17 4.94 -9.81
CA THR A 110 -0.48 4.29 -8.71
C THR A 110 -1.22 3.12 -8.09
N SER A 111 -0.46 2.11 -7.67
CA SER A 111 -0.90 0.98 -6.84
C SER A 111 -0.31 1.06 -5.42
N SER A 112 0.15 2.25 -4.99
CA SER A 112 0.87 2.43 -3.73
C SER A 112 -0.01 2.24 -2.49
N VAL A 113 0.46 1.39 -1.57
CA VAL A 113 -0.09 1.27 -0.21
C VAL A 113 0.18 2.56 0.56
N GLY A 114 1.34 3.20 0.41
CA GLY A 114 1.62 4.50 1.05
C GLY A 114 0.56 5.56 0.69
N ARG A 115 0.18 5.66 -0.59
CA ARG A 115 -0.88 6.58 -1.03
C ARG A 115 -2.28 6.21 -0.52
N LEU A 116 -2.53 4.92 -0.29
CA LEU A 116 -3.75 4.45 0.38
C LEU A 116 -3.77 4.86 1.86
N PHE A 117 -2.62 4.82 2.54
CA PHE A 117 -2.47 5.34 3.90
C PHE A 117 -2.68 6.85 3.97
N ASP A 118 -2.07 7.62 3.07
CA ASP A 118 -2.29 9.07 2.96
C ASP A 118 -3.78 9.40 2.78
N THR A 119 -4.46 8.60 1.96
CA THR A 119 -5.90 8.72 1.74
C THR A 119 -6.71 8.50 3.01
N ALA A 120 -6.45 7.40 3.73
CA ALA A 120 -7.12 7.11 5.00
C ALA A 120 -6.81 8.19 6.06
N ALA A 121 -5.58 8.71 6.08
CA ALA A 121 -5.14 9.77 6.99
C ALA A 121 -5.94 11.06 6.76
N ALA A 122 -6.07 11.46 5.48
CA ALA A 122 -6.85 12.63 5.13
C ALA A 122 -8.33 12.48 5.48
N ILE A 123 -8.94 11.33 5.19
CA ILE A 123 -10.33 11.03 5.60
C ILE A 123 -10.49 11.10 7.12
N LEU A 124 -9.47 10.69 7.89
CA LEU A 124 -9.48 10.70 9.34
C LEU A 124 -9.08 12.04 9.97
N GLY A 125 -8.62 13.01 9.19
CA GLY A 125 -8.42 14.39 9.64
C GLY A 125 -7.01 14.97 9.45
N PHE A 126 -6.09 14.24 8.82
CA PHE A 126 -4.79 14.79 8.42
C PHE A 126 -4.94 15.67 7.17
N MET A 127 -5.12 16.98 7.35
CA MET A 127 -5.43 17.92 6.25
C MET A 127 -4.28 18.87 5.89
N GLU A 128 -3.14 18.68 6.53
CA GLU A 128 -1.92 19.48 6.38
C GLU A 128 -1.09 18.99 5.18
N GLU A 129 -0.10 19.80 4.80
CA GLU A 129 0.94 19.38 3.87
C GLU A 129 1.95 18.51 4.63
N VAL A 130 2.33 17.35 4.08
CA VAL A 130 3.39 16.53 4.68
C VAL A 130 4.74 17.23 4.54
N THR A 131 5.47 17.25 5.64
CA THR A 131 6.79 17.87 5.79
C THR A 131 7.93 16.86 5.70
N TYR A 132 7.62 15.58 5.86
CA TYR A 132 8.55 14.47 5.66
C TYR A 132 7.81 13.21 5.15
N GLU A 133 8.59 12.26 4.66
CA GLU A 133 8.07 11.02 4.09
C GLU A 133 7.32 10.19 5.14
N GLY A 134 6.10 9.77 4.79
CA GLY A 134 5.28 8.89 5.64
C GLY A 134 4.57 9.59 6.80
N GLU A 135 4.64 10.92 6.93
CA GLU A 135 4.03 11.67 8.04
C GLU A 135 2.53 11.36 8.25
N ALA A 136 1.74 11.32 7.17
CA ALA A 136 0.31 11.00 7.26
C ALA A 136 0.06 9.54 7.67
N ALA A 137 0.92 8.61 7.24
CA ALA A 137 0.84 7.21 7.66
C ALA A 137 1.21 7.04 9.16
N ILE A 138 2.19 7.80 9.65
CA ILE A 138 2.59 7.85 11.07
C ILE A 138 1.45 8.42 11.93
N PHE A 139 0.77 9.46 11.45
CA PHE A 139 -0.42 9.99 12.11
C PHE A 139 -1.49 8.90 12.32
N LEU A 140 -1.78 8.10 11.28
CA LEU A 140 -2.74 7.00 11.39
C LEU A 140 -2.31 5.93 12.40
N GLU A 141 -1.03 5.56 12.37
CA GLU A 141 -0.46 4.59 13.31
C GLU A 141 -0.62 5.08 14.76
N HIS A 142 -0.34 6.37 15.00
CA HIS A 142 -0.38 6.97 16.34
C HIS A 142 -1.79 7.02 16.95
N ILE A 143 -2.82 7.25 16.13
CA ILE A 143 -4.20 7.36 16.64
C ILE A 143 -4.89 6.00 16.82
N CYS A 144 -4.28 4.88 16.41
CA CYS A 144 -4.93 3.56 16.47
C CYS A 144 -5.28 3.11 17.88
N ASP A 145 -6.47 2.48 18.04
CA ASP A 145 -6.79 1.68 19.22
C ASP A 145 -6.39 0.23 18.97
N GLU A 146 -5.37 -0.28 19.67
CA GLU A 146 -4.89 -1.66 19.47
C GLU A 146 -5.89 -2.75 19.87
N ASN A 147 -6.96 -2.42 20.62
CA ASN A 147 -7.95 -3.40 21.06
C ASN A 147 -9.00 -3.72 19.99
N GLU A 148 -9.11 -2.89 18.95
CA GLU A 148 -10.06 -3.09 17.86
C GLU A 148 -9.62 -4.22 16.93
N LYS A 149 -10.54 -5.15 16.70
CA LYS A 149 -10.32 -6.40 15.97
C LYS A 149 -11.06 -6.46 14.65
N GLU A 150 -12.04 -5.59 14.44
CA GLU A 150 -12.80 -5.52 13.20
C GLU A 150 -11.93 -5.02 12.05
N SER A 151 -12.40 -5.28 10.83
CA SER A 151 -11.78 -4.84 9.58
C SER A 151 -12.87 -4.63 8.53
N TYR A 152 -12.56 -3.86 7.49
CA TYR A 152 -13.46 -3.67 6.36
C TYR A 152 -13.37 -4.83 5.36
N THR A 153 -14.41 -4.96 4.55
CA THR A 153 -14.44 -5.89 3.42
C THR A 153 -13.65 -5.33 2.24
N TYR A 154 -13.05 -6.23 1.46
CA TYR A 154 -12.34 -5.93 0.23
C TYR A 154 -12.55 -7.07 -0.76
N ASP A 155 -12.46 -6.78 -2.05
CA ASP A 155 -12.57 -7.77 -3.11
C ASP A 155 -11.20 -8.06 -3.71
N VAL A 156 -11.01 -9.28 -4.18
CA VAL A 156 -9.81 -9.69 -4.92
C VAL A 156 -10.26 -10.21 -6.27
N GLU A 157 -9.82 -9.53 -7.33
CA GLU A 157 -10.04 -9.94 -8.71
C GLU A 157 -8.80 -10.68 -9.21
N TYR A 158 -8.97 -11.64 -10.11
CA TYR A 158 -7.87 -12.35 -10.74
C TYR A 158 -7.94 -12.17 -12.26
N VAL A 159 -7.03 -11.36 -12.80
CA VAL A 159 -7.03 -10.93 -14.20
C VAL A 159 -5.63 -11.03 -14.77
N ASP A 160 -5.48 -11.61 -15.96
CA ASP A 160 -4.19 -11.73 -16.69
C ASP A 160 -3.03 -12.27 -15.82
N ASP A 161 -3.32 -13.31 -15.05
CA ASP A 161 -2.41 -13.95 -14.10
C ASP A 161 -1.95 -13.10 -12.89
N VAL A 162 -2.70 -12.05 -12.56
CA VAL A 162 -2.42 -11.10 -11.48
C VAL A 162 -3.63 -10.95 -10.55
N TYR A 163 -3.39 -11.00 -9.24
CA TYR A 163 -4.39 -10.69 -8.22
C TYR A 163 -4.49 -9.18 -7.99
N ILE A 164 -5.69 -8.61 -8.09
CA ILE A 164 -5.93 -7.18 -7.90
C ILE A 164 -6.82 -6.97 -6.67
N ILE A 165 -6.30 -6.31 -5.65
CA ILE A 165 -7.09 -5.92 -4.47
C ILE A 165 -7.87 -4.66 -4.78
N ASN A 166 -9.20 -4.74 -4.68
CA ASN A 166 -10.08 -3.60 -4.86
C ASN A 166 -10.29 -2.85 -3.54
N THR A 167 -9.76 -1.63 -3.46
CA THR A 167 -9.80 -0.79 -2.26
C THR A 167 -11.13 -0.06 -2.04
N ASN A 168 -12.09 -0.16 -2.97
CA ASN A 168 -13.32 0.64 -2.94
C ASN A 168 -14.18 0.37 -1.68
N ASN A 169 -14.34 -0.90 -1.29
CA ASN A 169 -15.15 -1.26 -0.13
C ASN A 169 -14.48 -0.87 1.20
N ILE A 170 -13.15 -0.78 1.22
CA ILE A 170 -12.39 -0.26 2.37
C ILE A 170 -12.75 1.21 2.60
N LEU A 171 -12.77 2.02 1.53
CA LEU A 171 -13.10 3.45 1.60
C LEU A 171 -14.56 3.71 1.93
N LYS A 172 -15.48 2.90 1.39
CA LYS A 172 -16.90 2.97 1.77
C LYS A 172 -17.10 2.68 3.25
N GLY A 173 -16.42 1.65 3.78
CA GLY A 173 -16.45 1.32 5.21
C GLY A 173 -15.93 2.46 6.08
N LEU A 174 -14.76 3.01 5.73
CA LEU A 174 -14.17 4.20 6.38
C LEU A 174 -15.16 5.37 6.48
N LEU A 175 -15.85 5.69 5.38
CA LEU A 175 -16.82 6.79 5.33
C LEU A 175 -18.10 6.47 6.10
N SER A 176 -18.58 5.23 6.06
CA SER A 176 -19.74 4.78 6.84
C SER A 176 -19.48 4.96 8.33
N ASP A 177 -18.35 4.42 8.82
CA ASP A 177 -17.98 4.53 10.24
C ASP A 177 -17.83 6.00 10.67
N LEU A 178 -17.30 6.85 9.79
CA LEU A 178 -17.20 8.29 10.05
C LEU A 178 -18.59 8.96 10.14
N GLY A 179 -19.54 8.55 9.27
CA GLY A 179 -20.93 9.00 9.31
C GLY A 179 -21.68 8.54 10.57
N ASP A 180 -21.39 7.32 11.01
CA ASP A 180 -21.92 6.70 12.24
C ASP A 180 -21.24 7.22 13.52
N LYS A 181 -20.28 8.16 13.37
CA LYS A 181 -19.53 8.79 14.46
C LYS A 181 -18.73 7.80 15.31
N ILE A 182 -18.28 6.71 14.70
CA ILE A 182 -17.29 5.82 15.32
C ILE A 182 -16.00 6.61 15.57
N SER A 183 -15.30 6.30 16.66
CA SER A 183 -14.07 7.02 16.99
C SER A 183 -13.00 6.79 15.93
N ARG A 184 -12.25 7.85 15.60
CA ARG A 184 -11.17 7.79 14.60
C ARG A 184 -10.11 6.74 14.93
N SER A 185 -9.91 6.44 16.21
CA SER A 185 -8.95 5.43 16.67
C SER A 185 -9.36 4.01 16.27
N LEU A 186 -10.63 3.67 16.42
CA LEU A 186 -11.20 2.39 15.97
C LEU A 186 -11.16 2.31 14.45
N ILE A 187 -11.58 3.38 13.76
CA ILE A 187 -11.57 3.45 12.29
C ILE A 187 -10.15 3.25 11.73
N SER A 188 -9.14 3.92 12.32
CA SER A 188 -7.74 3.76 11.92
C SER A 188 -7.27 2.32 12.12
N ARG A 189 -7.62 1.70 13.26
CA ARG A 189 -7.26 0.30 13.50
C ARG A 189 -7.95 -0.66 12.52
N ARG A 190 -9.23 -0.46 12.22
CA ARG A 190 -9.97 -1.25 11.22
C ARG A 190 -9.31 -1.18 9.84
N PHE A 191 -8.87 0.02 9.44
CA PHE A 191 -8.10 0.20 8.21
C PHE A 191 -6.79 -0.61 8.22
N HIS A 192 -5.98 -0.49 9.28
CA HIS A 192 -4.75 -1.30 9.42
C HIS A 192 -5.04 -2.80 9.38
N ASN A 193 -6.03 -3.27 10.15
CA ASN A 193 -6.46 -4.68 10.17
C ASN A 193 -6.85 -5.15 8.76
N THR A 194 -7.50 -4.30 7.98
CA THR A 194 -7.89 -4.60 6.59
C THR A 194 -6.66 -4.79 5.69
N VAL A 195 -5.68 -3.89 5.78
CA VAL A 195 -4.40 -4.01 5.05
C VAL A 195 -3.71 -5.32 5.41
N ILE A 196 -3.55 -5.59 6.70
CA ILE A 196 -2.97 -6.84 7.20
C ILE A 196 -3.70 -8.06 6.65
N ASN A 197 -5.04 -8.04 6.67
CA ASN A 197 -5.87 -9.17 6.25
C ASN A 197 -5.73 -9.45 4.75
N PHE A 198 -5.80 -8.43 3.89
CA PHE A 198 -5.60 -8.67 2.45
C PHE A 198 -4.18 -9.10 2.12
N SER A 199 -3.16 -8.63 2.86
CA SER A 199 -1.78 -9.04 2.64
C SER A 199 -1.58 -10.52 2.89
N VAL A 200 -2.09 -11.00 4.03
CA VAL A 200 -2.02 -12.41 4.40
C VAL A 200 -2.84 -13.27 3.44
N HIS A 201 -4.05 -12.82 3.10
CA HIS A 201 -4.93 -13.54 2.16
C HIS A 201 -4.27 -13.70 0.78
N LEU A 202 -3.68 -12.65 0.20
CA LEU A 202 -2.99 -12.77 -1.08
C LEU A 202 -1.76 -13.69 -1.01
N CYS A 203 -1.00 -13.67 0.09
CA CYS A 203 0.09 -14.63 0.27
C CYS A 203 -0.40 -16.08 0.23
N GLU A 204 -1.54 -16.39 0.85
CA GLU A 204 -2.13 -17.73 0.78
C GLU A 204 -2.54 -18.13 -0.64
N LEU A 205 -3.21 -17.22 -1.37
CA LEU A 205 -3.60 -17.45 -2.77
C LEU A 205 -2.39 -17.66 -3.69
N ILE A 206 -1.34 -16.85 -3.51
CA ILE A 206 -0.10 -16.96 -4.29
C ILE A 206 0.65 -18.25 -3.92
N SER A 207 0.76 -18.56 -2.63
CA SER A 207 1.41 -19.78 -2.15
C SER A 207 0.73 -21.02 -2.71
N GLY A 208 -0.60 -21.10 -2.65
CA GLY A 208 -1.35 -22.23 -3.20
C GLY A 208 -1.19 -22.40 -4.71
N LYS A 209 -0.95 -21.30 -5.46
CA LYS A 209 -0.75 -21.37 -6.91
C LYS A 209 0.69 -21.73 -7.31
N TYR A 210 1.69 -21.22 -6.58
CA TYR A 210 3.09 -21.29 -6.99
C TYR A 210 3.95 -22.23 -6.13
N ASP A 211 3.38 -22.82 -5.07
CA ASP A 211 4.06 -23.70 -4.10
C ASP A 211 5.29 -23.03 -3.46
N ILE A 212 5.09 -21.78 -3.00
CA ILE A 212 6.13 -20.98 -2.32
C ILE A 212 5.61 -20.60 -0.94
N ASN A 213 6.36 -20.98 0.11
CA ASN A 213 6.05 -20.69 1.52
C ASN A 213 7.00 -19.66 2.16
N LYS A 214 7.95 -19.13 1.38
CA LYS A 214 8.91 -18.10 1.81
C LYS A 214 8.40 -16.72 1.44
N VAL A 215 8.31 -15.81 2.42
CA VAL A 215 7.80 -14.45 2.24
C VAL A 215 8.83 -13.43 2.69
N ALA A 216 9.15 -12.45 1.85
CA ALA A 216 10.01 -11.33 2.22
C ALA A 216 9.19 -10.03 2.29
N LEU A 217 9.28 -9.32 3.41
CA LEU A 217 8.58 -8.06 3.68
C LEU A 217 9.55 -6.88 3.56
N SER A 218 9.30 -5.94 2.64
CA SER A 218 10.17 -4.77 2.45
C SER A 218 9.43 -3.58 1.82
N GLY A 219 10.02 -2.39 1.92
CA GLY A 219 9.46 -1.13 1.44
C GLY A 219 9.12 -0.21 2.64
N GLY A 220 9.05 1.10 2.40
CA GLY A 220 8.95 2.10 3.47
C GLY A 220 7.72 1.96 4.37
N VAL A 221 6.62 1.41 3.85
CA VAL A 221 5.40 1.19 4.65
C VAL A 221 5.65 0.18 5.79
N PHE A 222 6.59 -0.75 5.65
CA PHE A 222 6.95 -1.68 6.73
C PHE A 222 7.74 -1.03 7.87
N GLN A 223 7.99 0.29 7.83
CA GLN A 223 8.41 1.04 9.02
C GLN A 223 7.26 1.19 10.03
N ASN A 224 6.00 1.09 9.58
CA ASN A 224 4.82 1.03 10.44
C ASN A 224 4.82 -0.28 11.24
N GLN A 225 4.92 -0.16 12.56
CA GLN A 225 5.10 -1.29 13.47
C GLN A 225 3.86 -2.18 13.52
N ILE A 226 2.67 -1.61 13.40
CA ILE A 226 1.42 -2.37 13.36
C ILE A 226 1.40 -3.28 12.13
N ILE A 227 1.69 -2.73 10.94
CA ILE A 227 1.68 -3.49 9.69
C ILE A 227 2.74 -4.59 9.70
N LEU A 228 3.98 -4.25 10.05
CA LEU A 228 5.08 -5.21 10.08
C LEU A 228 4.81 -6.35 11.07
N ARG A 229 4.49 -6.02 12.33
CA ARG A 229 4.29 -6.99 13.42
C ARG A 229 3.15 -7.95 13.12
N GLU A 230 2.00 -7.43 12.69
CA GLU A 230 0.80 -8.23 12.52
C GLU A 230 0.83 -9.07 11.24
N ILE A 231 1.38 -8.56 10.13
CA ILE A 231 1.59 -9.37 8.92
C ILE A 231 2.59 -10.49 9.22
N TYR A 232 3.73 -10.18 9.84
CA TYR A 232 4.73 -11.17 10.23
C TYR A 232 4.10 -12.27 11.09
N LYS A 233 3.40 -11.90 12.17
CA LYS A 233 2.77 -12.84 13.08
C LYS A 233 1.73 -13.72 12.39
N LYS A 234 0.83 -13.13 11.59
CA LYS A 234 -0.25 -13.88 10.92
C LYS A 234 0.28 -14.83 9.84
N LEU A 235 1.32 -14.45 9.11
CA LEU A 235 1.97 -15.33 8.14
C LEU A 235 2.70 -16.48 8.82
N MET A 236 3.46 -16.22 9.89
CA MET A 236 4.11 -17.27 10.68
C MET A 236 3.10 -18.29 11.24
N LEU A 237 1.96 -17.82 11.74
CA LEU A 237 0.87 -18.69 12.22
C LEU A 237 0.25 -19.56 11.11
N LYS A 238 0.38 -19.17 9.85
CA LYS A 238 -0.07 -19.93 8.67
C LYS A 238 1.02 -20.82 8.08
N GLY A 239 2.18 -20.92 8.74
CA GLY A 239 3.27 -21.81 8.33
C GLY A 239 4.22 -21.23 7.28
N PHE A 240 4.14 -19.92 7.00
CA PHE A 240 5.11 -19.26 6.15
C PHE A 240 6.44 -19.04 6.87
N GLU A 241 7.54 -19.11 6.13
CA GLU A 241 8.84 -18.58 6.56
C GLU A 241 8.91 -17.11 6.18
N VAL A 242 8.94 -16.22 7.17
CA VAL A 242 8.85 -14.76 6.94
C VAL A 242 10.19 -14.08 7.22
N TYR A 243 10.67 -13.32 6.25
CA TYR A 243 11.91 -12.55 6.31
C TYR A 243 11.61 -11.06 6.33
N THR A 244 12.31 -10.34 7.20
CA THR A 244 12.26 -8.88 7.34
C THR A 244 13.68 -8.36 7.46
N HIS A 245 13.86 -7.05 7.29
CA HIS A 245 15.16 -6.44 7.56
C HIS A 245 15.45 -6.33 9.06
N LYS A 246 16.73 -6.33 9.45
CA LYS A 246 17.23 -6.15 10.84
C LYS A 246 18.39 -5.15 10.91
N LEU A 247 19.34 -5.27 9.98
CA LEU A 247 20.55 -4.46 9.87
C LEU A 247 20.38 -3.33 8.85
N ILE A 248 19.60 -3.58 7.79
CA ILE A 248 19.41 -2.66 6.69
C ILE A 248 18.04 -1.99 6.81
N PRO A 249 17.89 -0.70 6.50
CA PRO A 249 16.56 -0.10 6.46
C PRO A 249 15.69 -0.75 5.37
N CYS A 250 14.42 -1.02 5.69
CA CYS A 250 13.46 -1.56 4.71
C CYS A 250 13.04 -0.54 3.63
N ASN A 251 13.28 0.75 3.90
CA ASN A 251 13.01 1.89 3.03
C ASN A 251 14.11 2.09 1.95
N ASP A 252 14.03 3.20 1.24
CA ASP A 252 14.88 3.51 0.08
C ASP A 252 16.37 3.57 0.40
N SER A 253 16.73 3.85 1.64
CA SER A 253 18.13 3.84 2.09
C SER A 253 18.78 2.46 1.97
N GLY A 254 17.99 1.38 1.95
CA GLY A 254 18.46 0.00 1.79
C GLY A 254 18.39 -0.55 0.35
N ILE A 255 17.90 0.22 -0.63
CA ILE A 255 17.69 -0.28 -1.99
C ILE A 255 19.00 -0.65 -2.70
N CYS A 256 20.07 0.10 -2.45
CA CYS A 256 21.34 -0.03 -3.19
C CYS A 256 21.93 -1.45 -3.11
N LEU A 257 21.80 -2.13 -1.97
CA LEU A 257 22.27 -3.51 -1.82
C LEU A 257 21.57 -4.46 -2.80
N GLY A 258 20.24 -4.39 -2.84
CA GLY A 258 19.45 -5.21 -3.77
C GLY A 258 19.79 -4.91 -5.22
N GLN A 259 20.00 -3.64 -5.58
CA GLN A 259 20.40 -3.25 -6.94
C GLN A 259 21.75 -3.85 -7.35
N ILE A 260 22.75 -3.80 -6.47
CA ILE A 260 24.09 -4.36 -6.74
C ILE A 260 24.01 -5.87 -6.92
N VAL A 261 23.26 -6.57 -6.07
CA VAL A 261 23.11 -8.03 -6.17
C VAL A 261 22.36 -8.43 -7.44
N ILE A 262 21.28 -7.72 -7.80
CA ILE A 262 20.55 -7.97 -9.05
C ILE A 262 21.46 -7.78 -10.26
N ALA A 263 22.22 -6.68 -10.30
CA ALA A 263 23.16 -6.43 -11.39
C ALA A 263 24.24 -7.52 -11.47
N ASN A 264 24.79 -7.94 -10.33
CA ASN A 264 25.80 -8.98 -10.26
C ASN A 264 25.28 -10.35 -10.75
N GLU A 265 24.07 -10.76 -10.37
CA GLU A 265 23.50 -12.02 -10.86
C GLU A 265 23.22 -11.98 -12.36
N ARG A 266 22.72 -10.85 -12.89
CA ARG A 266 22.47 -10.69 -14.33
C ARG A 266 23.73 -10.67 -15.18
N CYS A 267 24.87 -10.26 -14.62
CA CYS A 267 26.16 -10.30 -15.33
C CYS A 267 26.78 -11.70 -15.40
N LYS A 268 26.27 -12.67 -14.63
CA LYS A 268 26.75 -14.06 -14.68
C LYS A 268 26.05 -14.90 -15.75
N GLU A 269 24.90 -14.44 -16.23
CA GLU A 269 24.16 -15.00 -17.36
C GLU A 269 24.82 -14.63 -18.69
#